data_AF-A0A651EYL3-F1
#
_entry.id   AF-A0A651EYL3-F1
#
_cell.length_a   1.000
_cell.length_b   1.000
_cell.length_c   1.000
_cell.angle_alpha   90.00
_cell.angle_beta   90.00
_cell.angle_gamma   90.00
#
_symmetry.space_group_name_H-M   'P 1'
#
loop_
_entity.id
_entity.type
_entity.pdbx_description
1 polymer ?
#
loop_
_entity_poly.entity_id
_entity_poly.type
_entity_poly.pdbx_seq_one_letter_code
_entity_poly.pdbx_strand_id
1 'polypeptide(L)'
;MWTNQDFQPGMRVRVTNSIEFGTRARERMSVEGMVVRFAEQKTGSWFAHGRDGKVWIDRLELRKDDGELVQVNLDRNSEVEVLGAGEGA
;
A
#
# COMPACT_ATOMS: atom_id res chain seq x y z
N MET A 1 -0.78 -11.97 -2.24
CA MET A 1 -1.08 -11.23 -3.48
C MET A 1 -2.46 -10.65 -3.27
N TRP A 2 -2.57 -9.32 -3.28
CA TRP A 2 -3.83 -8.63 -3.03
C TRP A 2 -4.63 -8.50 -4.33
N THR A 3 -5.93 -8.32 -4.19
CA THR A 3 -6.87 -8.14 -5.28
C THR A 3 -7.68 -6.88 -5.05
N ASN A 4 -8.30 -6.37 -6.13
CA ASN A 4 -9.13 -5.18 -6.06
C ASN A 4 -10.39 -5.34 -5.18
N GLN A 5 -10.70 -6.56 -4.74
CA GLN A 5 -11.80 -6.84 -3.82
C GLN A 5 -11.39 -6.76 -2.35
N ASP A 6 -10.09 -6.78 -2.04
CA ASP A 6 -9.57 -6.76 -0.67
C ASP A 6 -9.61 -5.35 -0.05
N PHE A 7 -9.59 -4.31 -0.89
CA PHE A 7 -9.55 -2.91 -0.46
C PHE A 7 -10.62 -2.08 -1.16
N GLN A 8 -11.70 -1.78 -0.44
CA GLN A 8 -12.79 -0.94 -0.93
C GLN A 8 -12.61 0.51 -0.45
N PRO A 9 -12.96 1.50 -1.28
CA PRO A 9 -13.01 2.89 -0.85
C PRO A 9 -13.86 3.06 0.42
N GLY A 10 -13.39 3.85 1.37
CA GLY A 10 -14.04 4.08 2.66
C GLY A 10 -13.61 3.11 3.78
N MET A 11 -12.87 2.03 3.49
CA MET A 11 -12.29 1.19 4.54
C MET A 11 -11.17 1.94 5.28
N ARG A 12 -11.15 1.92 6.61
CA ARG A 12 -10.02 2.41 7.38
C ARG A 12 -9.00 1.29 7.55
N VAL A 13 -7.75 1.56 7.17
CA VAL A 13 -6.67 0.57 7.21
C VAL A 13 -5.42 1.15 7.87
N ARG A 14 -4.60 0.26 8.45
CA ARG A 14 -3.20 0.51 8.80
C ARG A 14 -2.32 -0.31 7.87
N VAL A 15 -1.44 0.35 7.14
CA VAL A 15 -0.41 -0.31 6.34
C VAL A 15 0.91 -0.23 7.09
N THR A 16 1.57 -1.35 7.31
CA THR A 16 2.91 -1.42 7.88
C THR A 16 3.87 -2.00 6.86
N ASN A 17 4.84 -1.18 6.43
CA ASN A 17 5.93 -1.60 5.57
C ASN A 17 7.15 -1.94 6.41
N SER A 18 7.82 -3.04 6.05
CA SER A 18 9.05 -3.45 6.70
C SER A 18 10.21 -3.50 5.73
N ILE A 19 11.33 -2.90 6.12
CA ILE A 19 12.57 -2.93 5.35
C ILE A 19 13.60 -3.74 6.12
N GLU A 20 14.16 -4.74 5.44
CA GLU A 20 15.23 -5.57 5.96
C GLU A 20 16.57 -5.05 5.46
N PHE A 21 17.44 -4.64 6.38
CA PHE A 21 18.76 -4.08 6.07
C PHE A 21 19.86 -5.08 6.38
N GLY A 22 19.90 -6.23 5.69
CA GLY A 22 20.97 -7.22 5.87
C GLY A 22 21.19 -7.61 7.35
N THR A 23 22.32 -7.20 7.94
CA THR A 23 22.66 -7.45 9.35
C THR A 23 22.09 -6.45 10.35
N ARG A 24 21.48 -5.35 9.89
CA ARG A 24 20.84 -4.34 10.73
C ARG A 24 19.41 -4.75 11.08
N ALA A 25 18.93 -4.26 12.22
CA ALA A 25 17.56 -4.48 12.68
C ALA A 25 16.52 -4.06 11.61
N ARG A 26 15.47 -4.87 11.47
CA ARG A 26 14.32 -4.59 10.62
C ARG A 26 13.65 -3.29 11.03
N GLU A 27 13.52 -2.36 10.09
CA GLU A 27 12.80 -1.11 10.32
C GLU A 27 11.36 -1.26 9.85
N ARG A 28 10.41 -0.72 10.62
CA ARG A 28 8.97 -0.76 10.30
C ARG A 28 8.43 0.66 10.24
N MET A 29 7.62 0.94 9.23
CA MET A 29 6.93 2.22 9.05
C MET A 29 5.44 1.95 8.87
N SER A 30 4.60 2.63 9.62
CA SER A 30 3.15 2.47 9.56
C SER A 30 2.45 3.75 9.11
N VAL A 31 1.47 3.61 8.23
CA VAL A 31 0.56 4.68 7.80
C VAL A 31 -0.87 4.21 7.99
N GLU A 32 -1.70 5.10 8.53
CA GLU A 32 -3.14 4.87 8.71
C GLU A 32 -3.95 5.85 7.88
N GLY A 33 -5.07 5.38 7.34
CA GLY A 33 -6.00 6.24 6.64
C GLY A 33 -7.19 5.49 6.06
N MET A 34 -8.08 6.26 5.44
CA MET A 34 -9.20 5.74 4.66
C MET A 34 -8.75 5.39 3.26
N VAL A 35 -9.09 4.19 2.78
CA VAL A 35 -8.87 3.80 1.39
C VAL A 35 -9.65 4.74 0.49
N VAL A 36 -8.93 5.37 -0.44
CA VAL A 36 -9.52 6.14 -1.54
C VAL A 36 -9.57 5.24 -2.78
N ARG A 37 -8.48 4.51 -3.04
CA ARG A 37 -8.35 3.65 -4.21
C ARG A 37 -7.28 2.57 -4.00
N PHE A 38 -7.52 1.39 -4.56
CA PHE A 38 -6.49 0.39 -4.81
C PHE A 38 -6.33 0.19 -6.33
N ALA A 39 -5.10 0.07 -6.80
CA ALA A 39 -4.81 -0.26 -8.20
C ALA A 39 -3.39 -0.80 -8.37
N GLU A 40 -3.25 -1.74 -9.30
CA GLU A 40 -1.94 -2.11 -9.82
C GLU A 40 -1.47 -1.04 -10.82
N GLN A 41 -0.29 -0.48 -10.61
CA GLN A 41 0.27 0.56 -11.48
C GLN A 41 1.68 0.19 -11.95
N LYS A 42 2.01 0.60 -13.18
CA LYS A 42 3.37 0.46 -13.71
C LYS A 42 4.30 1.40 -12.96
N THR A 43 5.42 0.88 -12.46
CA THR A 43 6.51 1.75 -12.00
C THR A 43 7.34 2.24 -13.20
N GLY A 44 7.68 3.53 -13.18
CA GLY A 44 8.61 4.15 -14.12
C GLY A 44 10.09 3.93 -13.77
N SER A 45 10.40 3.11 -12.77
CA SER A 45 11.78 2.86 -12.35
C SER A 45 12.58 2.15 -13.44
N TRP A 46 13.61 2.83 -13.94
CA TRP A 46 14.55 2.35 -14.97
C TRP A 46 15.23 1.01 -14.62
N PHE A 47 15.32 0.67 -13.34
CA PHE A 47 16.00 -0.53 -12.83
C PHE A 47 15.09 -1.77 -12.70
N ALA A 48 13.81 -1.67 -13.04
CA ALA A 48 12.83 -2.72 -12.78
C ALA A 48 12.71 -3.67 -14.00
N HIS A 49 13.56 -4.70 -14.07
CA HIS A 49 13.49 -5.75 -15.10
C HIS A 49 12.28 -6.69 -14.89
N GLY A 50 11.10 -6.23 -15.26
CA GLY A 50 9.88 -7.05 -15.35
C GLY A 50 9.73 -7.73 -16.73
N ARG A 51 8.81 -8.70 -16.85
CA ARG A 51 8.41 -9.26 -18.16
C ARG A 51 7.92 -8.10 -19.04
N ASP A 52 8.50 -7.94 -20.23
CA ASP A 52 8.32 -6.78 -21.13
C ASP A 52 8.82 -5.41 -20.60
N GLY A 53 9.79 -5.41 -19.65
CA GLY A 53 10.40 -4.19 -19.12
C GLY A 53 9.47 -3.34 -18.27
N LYS A 54 8.36 -3.92 -17.78
CA LYS A 54 7.36 -3.23 -16.96
C LYS A 54 7.19 -3.98 -15.65
N VAL A 55 7.47 -3.31 -14.54
CA VAL A 55 7.13 -3.82 -13.21
C VAL A 55 5.83 -3.17 -12.77
N TRP A 56 4.92 -4.01 -12.35
CA TRP A 56 3.63 -3.64 -11.81
C TRP A 56 3.71 -3.73 -10.29
N ILE A 57 3.18 -2.72 -9.61
CA ILE A 57 3.20 -2.63 -8.15
C ILE A 57 1.78 -2.34 -7.68
N ASP A 58 1.36 -3.09 -6.67
CA ASP A 58 0.13 -2.87 -5.94
C ASP A 58 0.22 -1.56 -5.17
N ARG A 59 -0.74 -0.66 -5.37
CA ARG A 59 -0.68 0.70 -4.83
C ARG A 59 -1.99 1.07 -4.17
N LEU A 60 -1.89 1.48 -2.90
CA LEU A 60 -3.02 1.91 -2.09
C LEU A 60 -2.94 3.43 -1.89
N GLU A 61 -3.99 4.13 -2.31
CA GLU A 61 -4.16 5.54 -2.04
C GLU A 61 -5.02 5.69 -0.77
N LEU A 62 -4.47 6.38 0.21
CA LEU A 62 -5.07 6.59 1.51
C LEU A 62 -5.28 8.07 1.76
N ARG A 63 -6.40 8.42 2.38
CA ARG A 63 -6.62 9.73 3.00
C ARG A 63 -6.38 9.62 4.49
N LYS A 64 -5.36 10.32 4.99
CA LYS A 64 -5.04 10.42 6.42
C LYS A 64 -6.11 11.25 7.16
N ASP A 65 -6.09 11.18 8.49
CA ASP A 65 -7.05 11.90 9.35
C ASP A 65 -6.91 13.43 9.24
N ASP A 66 -5.74 13.94 8.85
CA ASP A 66 -5.47 15.36 8.57
C ASP A 66 -5.90 15.80 7.16
N GLY A 67 -6.47 14.90 6.36
CA GLY A 67 -6.90 15.14 4.99
C GLY A 67 -5.80 14.98 3.94
N GLU A 68 -4.56 14.69 4.33
CA GLU A 68 -3.47 14.42 3.38
C GLU A 68 -3.76 13.15 2.58
N LEU A 69 -3.56 13.23 1.26
CA LEU A 69 -3.58 12.05 0.38
C LEU A 69 -2.18 11.48 0.25
N VAL A 70 -2.02 10.22 0.64
CA VAL A 70 -0.77 9.50 0.57
C VAL A 70 -0.93 8.25 -0.28
N GLN A 71 0.16 7.89 -0.95
CA GLN A 71 0.20 6.73 -1.81
C GLN A 71 1.23 5.73 -1.29
N VAL A 72 0.76 4.53 -1.00
CA VAL A 72 1.57 3.47 -0.39
C VAL A 72 1.77 2.36 -1.42
N ASN A 73 3.02 2.05 -1.72
CA ASN A 73 3.37 0.85 -2.49
C ASN A 73 3.27 -0.36 -1.55
N LEU A 74 2.62 -1.42 -2.00
CA LEU A 74 2.55 -2.70 -1.33
C LEU A 74 3.51 -3.68 -1.98
N ASP A 75 4.23 -4.41 -1.15
CA ASP A 75 5.13 -5.48 -1.57
C ASP A 75 5.05 -6.66 -0.59
N ARG A 76 5.88 -7.69 -0.78
CA ARG A 76 5.86 -8.91 0.05
C ARG A 76 6.11 -8.67 1.55
N ASN A 77 6.67 -7.53 1.93
CA ASN A 77 6.97 -7.14 3.30
C ASN A 77 5.94 -6.12 3.86
N SER A 78 4.86 -5.87 3.13
CA SER A 78 3.74 -5.05 3.57
C SER A 78 2.70 -5.89 4.31
N GLU A 79 2.27 -5.37 5.46
CA GLU A 79 1.19 -5.92 6.27
C GLU A 79 0.05 -4.89 6.28
N VAL A 80 -1.17 -5.28 5.90
CA VAL A 80 -2.34 -4.38 5.89
C VAL A 80 -3.38 -4.91 6.88
N GLU A 81 -3.70 -4.08 7.86
CA GLU A 81 -4.70 -4.35 8.90
C GLU A 81 -5.95 -3.50 8.62
N VAL A 82 -7.12 -4.13 8.53
CA VAL A 82 -8.40 -3.43 8.41
C VAL A 82 -8.87 -3.03 9.81
N LEU A 83 -8.91 -1.73 10.08
CA LEU A 83 -9.30 -1.17 11.37
C LEU A 83 -10.81 -0.92 11.48
N GLY A 84 -11.50 -0.86 10.34
CA GLY A 84 -12.96 -0.74 10.29
C GLY A 84 -13.46 -0.55 8.86
N ALA A 85 -14.67 -1.03 8.57
CA ALA A 85 -15.40 -0.58 7.40
C ALA A 85 -15.95 0.82 7.72
N GLY A 86 -15.68 1.82 6.87
CA GLY A 86 -16.31 3.13 7.04
C GLY A 86 -17.83 2.95 7.02
N GLU A 87 -18.50 3.34 8.09
CA GLU A 87 -19.95 3.45 8.09
C GLU A 87 -20.36 4.60 7.14
N GLY A 88 -21.20 4.28 6.15
CA GLY A 88 -21.82 5.23 5.21
C GLY A 88 -21.73 4.70 3.77
N ALA A 89 -22.76 4.03 3.22
CA ALA A 89 -24.05 4.57 2.77
C ALA A 89 -23.91 5.54 1.58
#